data_AF-A0A1W1WPA7-F1
#
_entry.id   AF-A0A1W1WPA7-F1
#
_cell.length_a   1.000
_cell.length_b   1.000
_cell.length_c   1.000
_cell.angle_alpha   90.00
_cell.angle_beta   90.00
_cell.angle_gamma   90.00
#
_symmetry.space_group_name_H-M   'P 1'
#
loop_
_entity.id
_entity.type
_entity.pdbx_description
1 polymer ?
#
loop_
_entity_poly.entity_id
_entity_poly.type
_entity_poly.pdbx_seq_one_letter_code
_entity_poly.pdbx_strand_id
1 'polypeptide(L)'
;MINSPDNGLQHQITFLPGYDGRHPDPAHNQGVDGMEIRFTVSGPKGLVYFALDTQWYPLSAVQDHYDPTRWAEQPYQARSLEIGYHACVPQHPYHRAHPDCDFLAGQSCYSEIFYRSARSLYWVFVHEGEPAIWRELEHHYHQLKGRG
;
A
#
# COMPACT_ATOMS: atom_id res chain seq x y z
N MET A 1 1.58 -19.91 0.35
CA MET A 1 1.65 -19.31 1.69
C MET A 1 2.91 -19.84 2.36
N ILE A 2 3.96 -19.03 2.42
CA ILE A 2 5.17 -19.35 3.18
C ILE A 2 4.96 -18.69 4.54
N ASN A 3 4.45 -19.45 5.50
CA ASN A 3 4.29 -18.97 6.87
C ASN A 3 5.65 -19.07 7.57
N SER A 4 6.37 -17.95 7.68
CA SER A 4 7.48 -17.84 8.64
C SER A 4 6.92 -17.75 10.07
N PRO A 5 7.56 -18.40 11.04
CA PRO A 5 7.08 -18.46 12.42
C PRO A 5 7.54 -17.22 13.20
N ASP A 6 6.77 -16.12 13.19
CA ASP A 6 7.16 -14.92 13.93
C ASP A 6 6.03 -14.33 14.80
N ASN A 7 6.22 -14.41 16.12
CA ASN A 7 5.67 -13.52 17.17
C ASN A 7 4.16 -13.22 17.20
N GLY A 8 3.33 -13.93 16.45
CA GLY A 8 1.91 -13.62 16.27
C GLY A 8 1.65 -12.47 15.29
N LEU A 9 2.63 -12.10 14.46
CA LEU A 9 2.46 -11.18 13.34
C LEU A 9 2.01 -11.94 12.09
N GLN A 10 1.22 -11.29 11.24
CA GLN A 10 0.76 -11.85 9.97
C GLN A 10 1.29 -11.00 8.81
N HIS A 11 1.87 -11.68 7.81
CA HIS A 11 2.35 -11.08 6.57
C HIS A 11 1.37 -11.35 5.44
N GLN A 12 0.99 -10.31 4.72
CA GLN A 12 0.07 -10.42 3.60
C GLN A 12 0.52 -9.54 2.44
N ILE A 13 0.44 -10.10 1.22
CA ILE A 13 0.54 -9.34 -0.02
C ILE A 13 -0.84 -9.32 -0.64
N THR A 14 -1.35 -8.12 -0.94
CA THR A 14 -2.62 -7.92 -1.63
C THR A 14 -2.35 -7.25 -2.98
N PHE A 15 -3.03 -7.75 -4.02
CA PHE A 15 -3.01 -7.17 -5.36
C PHE A 15 -4.35 -6.50 -5.60
N LEU A 16 -4.35 -5.18 -5.71
CA LEU A 16 -5.53 -4.40 -6.01
C LEU A 16 -5.57 -4.15 -7.52
N PRO A 17 -6.64 -4.58 -8.22
CA PRO A 17 -6.70 -4.44 -9.66
C PRO A 17 -6.67 -2.96 -10.06
N GLY A 18 -5.99 -2.66 -11.17
CA GLY A 18 -6.11 -1.35 -11.80
C GLY A 18 -7.54 -1.09 -12.25
N TYR A 19 -7.88 0.18 -12.44
CA TYR A 19 -9.23 0.63 -12.72
C TYR A 19 -9.25 1.66 -13.84
N ASP A 20 -10.33 1.63 -14.63
CA ASP A 20 -10.64 2.63 -15.65
C ASP A 20 -12.07 3.12 -15.43
N GLY A 21 -12.19 4.26 -14.74
CA GLY A 21 -13.44 4.92 -14.39
C GLY A 21 -13.73 6.15 -15.21
N ARG A 22 -13.15 6.24 -16.41
CA ARG A 22 -13.39 7.38 -17.29
C ARG A 22 -14.84 7.40 -17.73
N HIS A 23 -15.42 8.59 -17.73
CA HIS A 23 -16.80 8.81 -18.11
C HIS A 23 -16.90 9.99 -19.10
N PRO A 24 -17.78 9.95 -20.12
CA PRO A 24 -17.93 11.05 -21.08
C PRO A 24 -18.31 12.39 -20.44
N ASP A 25 -19.12 12.35 -19.38
CA ASP A 25 -19.39 13.51 -18.53
C ASP A 25 -18.25 13.69 -17.50
N PRO A 26 -17.49 14.81 -17.56
CA PRO A 26 -16.39 15.08 -16.63
C PRO A 26 -16.79 15.09 -15.15
N ALA A 27 -18.06 15.39 -14.81
CA ALA A 27 -18.53 15.38 -13.43
C ALA A 27 -18.55 13.98 -12.81
N HIS A 28 -18.57 12.94 -13.65
CA HIS A 28 -18.59 11.53 -13.24
C HIS A 28 -17.28 10.80 -13.55
N ASN A 29 -16.27 11.52 -14.05
CA ASN A 29 -15.00 10.91 -14.43
C ASN A 29 -14.14 10.64 -13.19
N GLN A 30 -13.84 9.37 -12.94
CA GLN A 30 -13.07 8.91 -11.79
C GLN A 30 -11.60 8.63 -12.13
N GLY A 31 -11.19 8.91 -13.36
CA GLY A 31 -9.83 8.73 -13.83
C GLY A 31 -9.47 7.26 -14.09
N VAL A 32 -8.16 7.01 -14.11
CA VAL A 32 -7.54 5.71 -14.35
C VAL A 32 -6.49 5.48 -13.28
N ASP A 33 -6.40 4.25 -12.78
CA ASP A 33 -5.32 3.84 -11.87
C ASP A 33 -4.70 2.50 -12.26
N GLY A 34 -3.42 2.34 -11.92
CA GLY A 34 -2.65 1.13 -12.16
C GLY A 34 -2.94 0.07 -11.10
N MET A 35 -2.50 -1.17 -11.35
CA MET A 35 -2.54 -2.21 -10.32
C MET A 35 -1.63 -1.82 -9.15
N GLU A 36 -2.16 -1.88 -7.93
CA GLU A 36 -1.39 -1.68 -6.70
C GLU A 36 -1.00 -3.03 -6.08
N ILE A 37 0.23 -3.11 -5.58
CA ILE A 37 0.68 -4.20 -4.71
C ILE A 37 0.87 -3.62 -3.30
N ARG A 38 0.24 -4.25 -2.32
CA ARG A 38 0.31 -3.84 -0.92
C ARG A 38 0.88 -4.95 -0.06
N PHE A 39 1.99 -4.65 0.60
CA PHE A 39 2.64 -5.48 1.61
C PHE A 39 2.15 -5.04 2.98
N THR A 40 1.73 -5.98 3.81
CA THR A 40 1.09 -5.70 5.09
C THR A 40 1.66 -6.59 6.19
N VAL A 41 1.97 -5.97 7.34
CA VAL A 41 2.25 -6.64 8.62
C VAL A 41 1.16 -6.26 9.60
N SER A 42 0.44 -7.25 10.15
CA SER A 42 -0.64 -7.02 11.12
C SER A 42 -0.48 -7.83 12.40
N GLY A 43 -1.10 -7.37 13.48
CA GLY A 43 -1.14 -8.04 14.78
C GLY A 43 -1.94 -7.25 15.83
N PRO A 44 -1.82 -7.55 17.13
CA PRO A 44 -2.64 -6.93 18.18
C PRO A 44 -2.59 -5.39 18.30
N LYS A 45 -1.49 -4.76 17.88
CA LYS A 45 -1.32 -3.29 17.90
C LYS A 45 -2.00 -2.58 16.73
N GLY A 46 -2.40 -3.32 15.69
CA GLY A 46 -2.92 -2.78 14.45
C GLY A 46 -2.21 -3.37 13.22
N LEU A 47 -1.91 -2.52 12.24
CA LEU A 47 -1.35 -2.89 10.95
C LEU A 47 -0.39 -1.81 10.44
N VAL A 48 0.68 -2.23 9.77
CA VAL A 48 1.59 -1.38 8.97
C VAL A 48 1.61 -1.92 7.55
N TYR A 49 1.67 -1.03 6.56
CA TYR A 49 1.69 -1.43 5.16
C TYR A 49 2.63 -0.58 4.33
N PHE A 50 3.11 -1.16 3.23
CA PHE A 50 3.80 -0.49 2.12
C PHE A 50 3.05 -0.78 0.83
N ALA A 51 2.72 0.27 0.08
CA ALA A 51 1.97 0.20 -1.17
C ALA A 51 2.81 0.74 -2.34
N LEU A 52 2.75 0.05 -3.47
CA LEU A 52 3.36 0.46 -4.72
C LEU A 52 2.38 0.32 -5.87
N ASP A 53 2.38 1.30 -6.75
CA ASP A 53 1.66 1.27 -8.02
C ASP A 53 2.61 0.72 -9.09
N THR A 54 2.19 -0.36 -9.73
CA THR A 54 2.99 -1.07 -10.73
C THR A 54 3.04 -0.35 -12.08
N GLN A 55 2.17 0.64 -12.29
CA GLN A 55 1.87 1.24 -13.60
C GLN A 55 1.30 0.22 -14.60
N TRP A 56 0.80 -0.93 -14.13
CA TRP A 56 0.12 -1.90 -14.98
C TRP A 56 -1.36 -1.55 -15.07
N TYR A 57 -1.75 -0.97 -16.19
CA TYR A 57 -3.09 -0.44 -16.40
C TYR A 57 -4.01 -1.47 -17.10
N PRO A 58 -5.34 -1.40 -16.87
CA PRO A 58 -6.31 -2.13 -17.68
C PRO A 58 -6.17 -1.80 -19.17
N LEU A 59 -6.48 -2.76 -20.04
CA LEU A 59 -6.32 -2.58 -21.49
C LEU A 59 -7.13 -1.39 -22.03
N SER A 60 -8.31 -1.12 -21.46
CA SER A 60 -9.15 0.01 -21.86
C SER A 60 -8.46 1.36 -21.66
N ALA A 61 -7.69 1.51 -20.59
CA ALA A 61 -6.91 2.72 -20.31
C ALA A 61 -5.68 2.84 -21.22
N VAL A 62 -5.09 1.70 -21.54
CA VAL A 62 -3.91 1.61 -22.39
C VAL A 62 -4.25 1.99 -23.84
N GLN A 63 -5.37 1.51 -24.38
CA GLN A 63 -5.75 1.71 -25.79
C GLN A 63 -5.90 3.18 -26.20
N ASP A 64 -6.28 4.07 -25.28
CA ASP A 64 -6.51 5.49 -25.58
C ASP A 64 -5.26 6.37 -25.40
N HIS A 65 -4.28 5.90 -24.63
CA HIS A 65 -3.10 6.69 -24.24
C HIS A 65 -1.79 6.14 -24.78
N TYR A 66 -1.79 4.93 -25.32
CA TYR A 66 -0.57 4.23 -25.70
C TYR A 66 -0.59 3.86 -27.18
N ASP A 67 0.45 4.28 -27.87
CA ASP A 67 0.79 3.75 -29.18
C ASP A 67 1.32 2.31 -28.97
N PRO A 68 0.59 1.26 -29.40
CA PRO A 68 1.00 -0.12 -29.20
C PRO A 68 2.31 -0.45 -29.94
N THR A 69 2.73 0.39 -30.90
CA THR A 69 4.03 0.24 -31.58
C THR A 69 5.22 0.68 -30.72
N ARG A 70 4.97 1.39 -29.62
CA ARG A 70 5.99 1.95 -28.70
C ARG A 70 5.94 1.32 -27.31
N TRP A 71 5.31 0.15 -27.17
CA TRP A 71 5.21 -0.57 -25.89
C TRP A 71 6.57 -0.82 -25.22
N ALA A 72 7.61 -1.06 -26.02
CA ALA A 72 8.97 -1.28 -25.55
C ALA A 72 9.71 0.03 -25.13
N GLU A 73 9.18 1.20 -25.50
CA GLU A 73 9.84 2.50 -25.29
C GLU A 73 9.34 3.23 -24.04
N GLN A 74 8.23 2.79 -23.44
CA GLN A 74 7.71 3.37 -22.20
C GLN A 74 8.07 2.46 -21.02
N PRO A 75 9.03 2.85 -20.16
CA PRO A 75 9.33 2.06 -18.99
C PRO A 75 8.17 2.24 -18.01
N TYR A 76 7.27 1.25 -17.94
CA TYR A 76 6.35 1.09 -16.82
C TYR A 76 7.20 0.86 -15.56
N GLN A 77 7.59 1.95 -14.91
CA GLN A 77 8.35 1.91 -13.68
C GLN A 77 7.35 1.93 -12.54
N ALA A 78 7.32 0.83 -11.79
CA ALA A 78 6.62 0.82 -10.53
C ALA A 78 7.06 2.02 -9.68
N ARG A 79 6.12 2.61 -8.95
CA ARG A 79 6.36 3.76 -8.09
C ARG A 79 5.90 3.43 -6.68
N SER A 80 6.67 3.87 -5.69
CA SER A 80 6.18 3.90 -4.31
C SER A 80 4.96 4.81 -4.23
N LEU A 81 3.86 4.30 -3.70
CA LEU A 81 2.75 5.15 -3.29
C LEU A 81 3.06 5.66 -1.89
N GLU A 82 3.09 4.75 -0.92
CA GLU A 82 3.13 5.12 0.48
C GLU A 82 3.57 3.98 1.40
N ILE A 83 3.99 4.35 2.62
CA ILE A 83 4.03 3.47 3.77
C ILE A 83 3.12 4.10 4.83
N GLY A 84 2.34 3.30 5.54
CA GLY A 84 1.40 3.81 6.53
C GLY A 84 1.07 2.80 7.59
N TYR A 85 0.28 3.21 8.57
CA TYR A 85 -0.23 2.33 9.61
C TYR A 85 -1.69 2.62 9.96
N HIS A 86 -2.34 1.63 10.54
CA HIS A 86 -3.61 1.71 11.23
C HIS A 86 -3.43 1.11 12.62
N ALA A 87 -3.34 1.95 13.65
CA ALA A 87 -3.10 1.51 15.03
C ALA A 87 -4.40 1.42 15.84
N CYS A 88 -4.42 0.50 16.80
CA CYS A 88 -5.55 0.30 17.73
C CYS A 88 -5.64 1.37 18.84
N VAL A 89 -4.60 2.19 19.01
CA VAL A 89 -4.48 3.23 20.05
C VAL A 89 -3.81 4.49 19.48
N PRO A 90 -4.01 5.68 20.08
CA PRO A 90 -3.36 6.91 19.62
C PRO A 90 -1.83 6.81 19.68
N GLN A 91 -1.14 7.18 18.59
CA GLN A 91 0.34 7.15 18.56
C GLN A 91 0.99 8.43 19.11
N HIS A 92 0.26 9.55 19.14
CA HIS A 92 0.68 10.82 19.76
C HIS A 92 -0.53 11.56 20.36
N PRO A 93 -0.35 12.58 21.21
CA PRO A 93 -1.45 13.21 21.97
C PRO A 93 -2.58 13.84 21.15
N TYR A 94 -2.30 14.18 19.89
CA TYR A 94 -3.26 14.84 18.99
C TYR A 94 -3.81 13.89 17.91
N HIS A 95 -3.50 12.60 18.00
CA HIS A 95 -3.92 11.63 16.99
C HIS A 95 -5.43 11.39 17.10
N ARG A 96 -6.18 11.77 16.05
CA ARG A 96 -7.64 11.62 16.01
C ARG A 96 -8.01 10.21 15.56
N ALA A 97 -9.05 9.67 16.18
CA ALA A 97 -9.60 8.38 15.77
C ALA A 97 -10.36 8.52 14.45
N HIS A 98 -10.17 7.57 13.55
CA HIS A 98 -11.00 7.33 12.38
C HIS A 98 -11.94 6.17 12.71
N PRO A 99 -13.27 6.39 12.78
CA PRO A 99 -14.23 5.31 13.02
C PRO A 99 -14.28 4.36 11.80
N ASP A 100 -14.84 3.17 12.03
CA ASP A 100 -15.21 2.22 10.96
C ASP A 100 -14.06 1.87 10.00
N CYS A 101 -12.88 1.53 10.54
CA CYS A 101 -11.72 1.20 9.73
C CYS A 101 -11.79 -0.23 9.18
N ASP A 102 -11.86 -0.37 7.86
CA ASP A 102 -11.88 -1.66 7.17
C ASP A 102 -10.64 -2.54 7.49
N PHE A 103 -9.47 -1.92 7.64
CA PHE A 103 -8.23 -2.63 8.00
C PHE A 103 -8.26 -3.22 9.40
N LEU A 104 -9.08 -2.67 10.30
CA LEU A 104 -9.26 -3.14 11.68
C LEU A 104 -10.67 -3.72 11.89
N ALA A 105 -11.27 -4.29 10.85
CA ALA A 105 -12.58 -4.94 10.89
C ALA A 105 -13.70 -4.05 11.48
N GLY A 106 -13.75 -2.79 11.04
CA GLY A 106 -14.74 -1.80 11.46
C GLY A 106 -14.44 -1.15 12.82
N GLN A 107 -13.33 -1.48 13.48
CA GLN A 107 -12.94 -0.78 14.70
C GLN A 107 -12.40 0.62 14.39
N SER A 108 -12.47 1.52 15.38
CA SER A 108 -11.78 2.80 15.27
C SER A 108 -10.27 2.58 15.17
N CYS A 109 -9.62 3.31 14.26
CA CYS A 109 -8.17 3.28 14.08
C CYS A 109 -7.55 4.66 14.27
N TYR A 110 -6.23 4.67 14.43
CA TYR A 110 -5.38 5.86 14.41
C TYR A 110 -4.38 5.64 13.29
N SER A 111 -4.52 6.37 12.18
CA SER A 111 -3.76 6.13 10.96
C SER A 111 -2.95 7.32 10.50
N GLU A 112 -1.78 7.04 9.94
CA GLU A 112 -0.89 8.03 9.34
C GLU A 112 -0.15 7.43 8.14
N ILE A 113 0.24 8.30 7.21
CA ILE A 113 0.83 7.95 5.92
C ILE A 113 2.13 8.73 5.73
N PHE A 114 3.18 8.07 5.22
CA PHE A 114 4.51 8.63 5.03
C PHE A 114 5.03 8.43 3.60
N TYR A 115 4.81 9.41 2.72
CA TYR A 115 5.26 9.34 1.33
C TYR A 115 6.78 9.31 1.15
N ARG A 116 7.53 10.08 1.97
CA ARG A 116 9.00 10.18 1.82
C ARG A 116 9.70 8.86 2.13
N SER A 117 9.27 8.17 3.19
CA SER A 117 9.84 6.89 3.60
C SER A 117 9.54 5.78 2.60
N ALA A 118 8.37 5.84 1.94
CA ALA A 118 7.98 4.88 0.91
C ALA A 118 8.96 4.83 -0.26
N ARG A 119 9.51 5.99 -0.66
CA ARG A 119 10.50 6.06 -1.76
C ARG A 119 11.81 5.37 -1.40
N SER A 120 12.29 5.50 -0.17
CA SER A 120 13.50 4.81 0.28
C SER A 120 13.28 3.29 0.32
N LEU A 121 12.13 2.85 0.86
CA LEU A 121 11.78 1.44 0.94
C LEU A 121 11.61 0.79 -0.45
N TYR A 122 11.10 1.54 -1.44
CA TYR A 122 11.03 1.07 -2.82
C TYR A 122 12.41 0.70 -3.39
N TRP A 123 13.44 1.52 -3.18
CA TRP A 123 14.78 1.20 -3.68
C TRP A 123 15.39 -0.01 -2.98
N VAL A 124 15.13 -0.16 -1.68
CA VAL A 124 15.50 -1.37 -0.94
C VAL A 124 14.82 -2.59 -1.54
N PHE A 125 13.51 -2.54 -1.82
CA PHE A 125 12.78 -3.62 -2.47
C PHE A 125 13.34 -4.00 -3.84
N VAL A 126 13.64 -3.00 -4.68
CA VAL A 126 14.21 -3.23 -6.02
C VAL A 126 15.55 -3.97 -5.95
N HIS A 127 16.35 -3.74 -4.91
CA HIS A 127 17.68 -4.33 -4.78
C HIS A 127 17.73 -5.63 -3.96
N GLU A 128 16.92 -5.74 -2.91
CA GLU A 128 16.98 -6.81 -1.92
C GLU A 128 15.76 -7.74 -1.98
N GLY A 129 14.71 -7.36 -2.70
CA GLY A 129 13.48 -8.12 -2.84
C GLY A 129 12.57 -8.08 -1.61
N GLU A 130 11.59 -8.98 -1.61
CA GLU A 130 10.53 -9.09 -0.59
C GLU A 130 11.05 -9.18 0.86
N PRO A 131 12.11 -9.95 1.21
CA PRO A 131 12.51 -10.10 2.61
C PRO A 131 12.89 -8.77 3.30
N ALA A 132 13.41 -7.81 2.53
CA ALA A 132 13.74 -6.50 3.06
C ALA A 132 12.49 -5.67 3.39
N ILE A 133 11.39 -5.85 2.65
CA ILE A 133 10.11 -5.21 2.97
C ILE A 133 9.59 -5.69 4.32
N TRP A 134 9.61 -7.01 4.56
CA TRP A 134 9.11 -7.56 5.82
C TRP A 134 9.89 -7.05 7.03
N ARG A 135 11.22 -7.06 6.94
CA ARG A 135 12.09 -6.51 7.99
C ARG A 135 11.74 -5.06 8.33
N GLU A 136 11.52 -4.21 7.32
CA GLU A 136 11.20 -2.80 7.53
C GLU A 136 9.78 -2.60 8.08
N LEU A 137 8.79 -3.33 7.56
CA LEU A 137 7.41 -3.24 8.04
C LEU A 137 7.26 -3.77 9.46
N GLU A 138 7.94 -4.86 9.82
CA GLU A 138 8.01 -5.35 11.20
C GLU A 138 8.69 -4.33 12.13
N HIS A 139 9.77 -3.71 11.67
CA HIS A 139 10.43 -2.64 12.43
C HIS A 139 9.45 -1.49 12.74
N HIS A 140 8.71 -1.01 11.74
CA HIS A 140 7.67 -0.01 11.94
C HIS A 140 6.54 -0.50 12.85
N TYR A 141 6.11 -1.74 12.70
CA TYR A 141 5.07 -2.34 13.53
C TYR A 141 5.49 -2.36 15.01
N HIS A 142 6.74 -2.72 15.30
CA HIS A 142 7.23 -2.78 16.68
C HIS A 142 7.29 -1.40 17.35
N GLN A 143 7.43 -0.33 16.58
CA GLN A 143 7.37 1.05 17.08
C GLN A 143 5.95 1.50 17.47
N LEU A 144 4.89 0.81 17.01
CA LEU A 144 3.53 1.13 17.41
C LEU A 144 3.33 0.90 18.91
N LYS A 145 2.57 1.80 19.53
CA LYS A 145 2.04 1.62 20.89
C LYS A 145 0.99 0.50 20.88
N GLY A 146 1.00 -0.34 21.91
CA GLY A 146 0.00 -1.38 22.13
C GLY A 146 -1.03 -0.98 23.20
N ARG A 147 -2.07 -1.80 23.36
CA ARG A 147 -2.91 -1.77 24.57
C ARG A 147 -2.04 -2.26 25.73
N GLY A 148 -1.94 -1.47 26.79
CA GLY A 148 -1.24 -1.84 28.03
C GLY A 148 -1.96 -2.93 28.79
#